data_AF-A0A2G5TYU2-F1
#
_entry.id   AF-A0A2G5TYU2-F1
#
_cell.length_a   1.000
_cell.length_b   1.000
_cell.length_c   1.000
_cell.angle_alpha   90.00
_cell.angle_beta   90.00
_cell.angle_gamma   90.00
#
_symmetry.space_group_name_H-M   'P 1'
#
loop_
_entity.id
_entity.type
_entity.pdbx_description
1 polymer ?
#
loop_
_entity_poly.entity_id
_entity_poly.type
_entity_poly.pdbx_seq_one_letter_code
_entity_poly.pdbx_strand_id
1 'polypeptide(L)'
;MASDIENLTEKTKNLSIDSVYDTNWCHMPDDIKLECIGKMELSERSSLRCTAKAERSLVDSQKIKFTEGLLWGCYDFIGSLENE
;
A
#
# COMPACT_ATOMS: atom_id res chain seq x y z
N MET A 1 -34.73 -32.40 -2.18
CA MET A 1 -33.78 -32.55 -1.06
C MET A 1 -32.34 -32.32 -1.50
N ALA A 2 -31.81 -32.98 -2.55
CA ALA A 2 -30.42 -32.77 -3.00
C ALA A 2 -30.22 -31.49 -3.85
N SER A 3 -31.17 -31.13 -4.73
CA SER A 3 -31.08 -29.92 -5.57
C SER A 3 -31.16 -28.61 -4.78
N ASP A 4 -31.76 -28.66 -3.59
CA ASP A 4 -31.93 -27.50 -2.72
C ASP A 4 -30.59 -27.11 -2.07
N ILE A 5 -29.72 -28.10 -1.80
CA ILE A 5 -28.38 -27.92 -1.25
C ILE A 5 -27.42 -27.37 -2.30
N GLU A 6 -27.53 -27.85 -3.55
CA GLU A 6 -26.72 -27.36 -4.68
C GLU A 6 -27.02 -25.89 -5.00
N ASN A 7 -28.31 -25.53 -5.05
CA ASN A 7 -28.75 -24.13 -5.21
C ASN A 7 -28.33 -23.23 -4.04
N LEU A 8 -28.30 -23.75 -2.80
CA LEU A 8 -27.83 -23.01 -1.64
C LEU A 8 -26.32 -22.76 -1.73
N THR A 9 -25.56 -23.75 -2.19
CA THR A 9 -24.09 -23.69 -2.31
C THR A 9 -23.66 -22.74 -3.42
N GLU A 10 -24.35 -22.78 -4.57
CA GLU A 10 -24.19 -21.81 -5.66
C GLU A 10 -24.51 -20.38 -5.21
N LYS A 11 -25.62 -20.16 -4.50
CA LYS A 11 -25.96 -18.86 -3.92
C LYS A 11 -24.92 -18.38 -2.91
N THR A 12 -24.33 -19.28 -2.13
CA THR A 12 -23.32 -18.94 -1.11
C THR A 12 -21.96 -18.61 -1.74
N LYS A 13 -21.57 -19.28 -2.84
CA LYS A 13 -20.38 -18.92 -3.63
C LYS A 13 -20.52 -17.58 -4.35
N ASN A 14 -21.72 -17.25 -4.82
CA ASN A 14 -22.03 -15.96 -5.45
C ASN A 14 -22.19 -14.83 -4.42
N LEU A 15 -22.45 -15.17 -3.15
CA LEU A 15 -22.26 -14.34 -1.97
C LEU A 15 -20.79 -14.36 -1.52
N SER A 16 -19.85 -14.25 -2.47
CA SER A 16 -18.51 -13.74 -2.15
C SER A 16 -18.74 -12.39 -1.50
N ILE A 17 -18.79 -12.38 -0.17
CA ILE A 17 -18.87 -11.19 0.65
C ILE A 17 -17.53 -10.52 0.43
N ASP A 18 -17.45 -9.73 -0.64
CA ASP A 18 -16.52 -8.63 -0.70
C ASP A 18 -16.90 -7.82 0.53
N SER A 19 -16.11 -7.96 1.59
CA SER A 19 -16.31 -7.19 2.80
C SER A 19 -16.18 -5.74 2.36
N VAL A 20 -17.31 -5.07 2.17
CA VAL A 20 -17.37 -3.65 1.89
C VAL A 20 -16.89 -2.97 3.16
N TYR A 21 -15.58 -2.79 3.25
CA TYR A 21 -14.98 -1.99 4.30
C TYR A 21 -15.40 -0.56 4.03
N ASP A 22 -16.32 -0.05 4.84
CA ASP A 22 -16.80 1.34 4.77
C ASP A 22 -15.68 2.35 5.10
N THR A 23 -14.53 1.84 5.54
CA THR A 23 -13.33 2.60 5.85
C THR A 23 -12.41 2.72 4.64
N ASN A 24 -12.50 3.88 3.98
CA ASN A 24 -11.53 4.34 2.98
C ASN A 24 -10.11 4.43 3.57
N TRP A 25 -9.08 4.23 2.75
CA TRP A 25 -7.66 4.39 3.11
C TRP A 25 -7.39 5.73 3.83
N CYS A 26 -8.01 6.82 3.37
CA CYS A 26 -7.84 8.14 3.97
C CYS A 26 -8.28 8.22 5.45
N HIS A 27 -9.16 7.33 5.90
CA HIS A 27 -9.66 7.26 7.27
C HIS A 27 -8.89 6.27 8.14
N MET A 28 -7.96 5.51 7.55
CA MET A 28 -7.14 4.56 8.28
C MET A 28 -6.12 5.32 9.15
N PRO A 29 -5.91 4.92 10.42
CA PRO A 29 -4.94 5.56 11.29
C PRO A 29 -3.51 5.40 10.75
N ASP A 30 -2.69 6.40 11.00
CA ASP A 30 -1.32 6.48 10.48
C ASP A 30 -0.48 5.27 10.89
N ASP A 31 -0.63 4.76 12.11
CA ASP A 31 0.11 3.58 12.58
C ASP A 31 -0.12 2.35 11.69
N ILE A 32 -1.36 2.12 11.24
CA ILE A 32 -1.69 0.98 10.38
C ILE A 32 -1.19 1.22 8.96
N LYS A 33 -1.33 2.45 8.44
CA LYS A 33 -0.75 2.81 7.14
C LYS A 33 0.75 2.60 7.13
N LEU A 34 1.45 2.99 8.21
CA LEU A 34 2.88 2.82 8.34
C LEU A 34 3.27 1.34 8.35
N GLU A 35 2.50 0.48 9.02
CA GLU A 35 2.74 -0.98 8.98
C GLU A 35 2.61 -1.52 7.54
N CYS A 36 1.60 -1.08 6.80
CA CYS A 36 1.41 -1.46 5.39
C CYS A 36 2.55 -0.95 4.50
N ILE A 37 2.89 0.34 4.60
CA ILE A 37 3.98 0.97 3.84
C ILE A 37 5.32 0.27 4.13
N GLY A 38 5.54 -0.16 5.37
CA GLY A 38 6.74 -0.89 5.78
C GLY A 38 6.94 -2.21 5.01
N LYS A 39 5.85 -2.82 4.53
CA LYS A 39 5.84 -4.06 3.75
C LYS A 39 5.91 -3.84 2.24
N MET A 40 5.72 -2.60 1.77
CA MET A 40 5.75 -2.27 0.34
C MET A 40 7.16 -2.15 -0.22
N GLU A 41 7.31 -2.53 -1.48
CA GLU A 41 8.50 -2.33 -2.30
C GLU A 41 8.70 -0.86 -2.68
N LEU A 42 9.91 -0.50 -3.13
CA LEU A 42 10.28 0.87 -3.47
C LEU A 42 9.39 1.50 -4.55
N SER A 43 9.03 0.73 -5.58
CA SER A 43 8.18 1.18 -6.68
C SER A 43 6.75 1.51 -6.21
N GLU A 44 6.22 0.69 -5.31
CA GLU A 44 4.90 0.87 -4.71
C GLU A 44 4.89 2.10 -3.80
N ARG A 45 5.91 2.26 -2.95
CA ARG A 45 6.09 3.46 -2.12
C ARG A 45 6.22 4.72 -2.96
N SER A 46 6.97 4.67 -4.06
CA SER A 46 7.09 5.80 -4.99
C SER A 46 5.75 6.17 -5.63
N SER A 47 4.92 5.17 -5.93
CA SER A 47 3.57 5.40 -6.47
C SER A 47 2.66 6.02 -5.42
N LEU A 48 2.68 5.51 -4.18
CA LEU A 48 1.91 6.03 -3.05
C LEU A 48 2.32 7.47 -2.70
N ARG A 49 3.61 7.81 -2.76
CA ARG A 49 4.14 9.18 -2.53
C ARG A 49 3.56 10.23 -3.50
N CYS A 50 3.03 9.80 -4.65
CA CYS A 50 2.46 10.67 -5.68
C CYS A 50 0.94 10.87 -5.57
N THR A 51 0.24 10.16 -4.68
CA THR A 51 -1.23 10.20 -4.61
C THR A 51 -1.77 11.39 -3.80
N ALA A 52 -1.15 11.72 -2.66
CA ALA A 52 -1.56 12.83 -1.80
C ALA A 52 -0.42 13.32 -0.90
N LYS A 53 -0.54 14.57 -0.40
CA LYS A 53 0.46 15.19 0.48
C LYS A 53 0.60 14.44 1.82
N ALA A 54 -0.50 13.97 2.39
CA ALA A 54 -0.49 13.20 3.64
C ALA A 54 0.26 11.88 3.46
N GLU A 55 -0.04 11.15 2.38
CA GLU A 55 0.62 9.88 2.05
C GLU A 55 2.12 10.08 1.76
N ARG A 56 2.49 11.17 1.05
CA ARG A 56 3.90 11.55 0.89
C ARG A 56 4.59 11.74 2.24
N SER A 57 3.98 12.49 3.16
CA SER A 57 4.56 12.72 4.49
C SER A 57 4.75 11.42 5.28
N LEU A 58 3.82 10.47 5.16
CA LEU A 58 3.93 9.16 5.81
C LEU A 58 5.04 8.31 5.19
N VAL A 59 5.12 8.24 3.86
CA VAL A 59 6.16 7.49 3.15
C VAL A 59 7.55 8.07 3.49
N ASP A 60 7.70 9.40 3.46
CA ASP A 60 8.96 10.08 3.72
C ASP A 60 9.38 9.98 5.21
N SER A 61 8.43 9.72 6.13
CA SER A 61 8.74 9.48 7.54
C SER A 61 9.42 8.13 7.78
N GLN A 62 9.32 7.19 6.85
CA GLN A 62 9.94 5.87 6.99
C GLN A 62 11.37 5.85 6.47
N LYS A 63 12.27 5.34 7.31
CA LYS A 63 13.65 5.05 6.90
C LYS A 63 13.66 3.86 5.94
N ILE A 64 14.16 4.08 4.74
CA ILE A 64 14.40 3.01 3.77
C ILE A 64 15.82 2.50 3.97
N LYS A 65 15.96 1.20 4.26
CA LYS A 65 17.26 0.54 4.33
C LYS A 65 17.62 0.01 2.95
N PHE A 66 18.63 0.61 2.34
CA PHE A 66 19.25 0.10 1.12
C PHE A 66 20.52 -0.64 1.50
N THR A 67 20.71 -1.86 0.99
CA THR A 67 21.98 -2.59 1.11
C THR A 67 22.94 -2.22 -0.02
N GLU A 68 22.42 -1.95 -1.21
CA GLU A 68 23.15 -1.55 -2.40
C GLU A 68 22.19 -0.83 -3.36
N GLY A 69 22.69 0.11 -4.15
CA GLY A 69 21.87 0.84 -5.11
C GLY A 69 22.69 1.50 -6.20
N LEU A 70 22.25 1.36 -7.46
CA LEU A 70 22.81 2.05 -8.62
C LEU A 70 21.88 3.19 -9.00
N LEU A 71 22.33 4.42 -8.78
CA LEU A 71 21.63 5.62 -9.24
C LEU A 71 22.05 5.91 -10.68
N TRP A 72 21.19 5.58 -11.65
CA TRP A 72 21.39 5.99 -13.03
C TRP A 72 20.75 7.36 -13.24
N GLY A 73 21.53 8.41 -13.04
CA GLY A 73 21.10 9.77 -13.36
C GLY A 73 21.32 10.08 -14.84
N CYS A 74 20.25 10.44 -15.55
CA CYS A 74 20.37 11.49 -16.56
C CYS A 74 20.13 12.80 -15.80
N TYR A 75 21.18 13.61 -15.61
CA TYR A 75 21.21 14.94 -14.96
C TYR A 75 19.84 15.68 -15.05
N ASP A 76 19.20 16.18 -13.98
CA ASP A 76 19.68 17.07 -12.91
C ASP A 76 18.89 16.87 -11.59
N PHE A 77 19.51 16.36 -10.53
CA PHE A 77 19.10 16.70 -9.14
C PHE A 77 20.25 16.39 -8.17
N ILE A 78 20.89 17.42 -7.62
CA ILE A 78 21.85 17.29 -6.51
C ILE A 78 21.05 17.41 -5.22
N GLY A 79 20.77 16.27 -4.58
CA GLY A 79 20.27 16.23 -3.20
C GLY A 79 21.33 15.58 -2.31
N SER A 80 21.93 16.36 -1.41
CA SER A 80 22.87 15.86 -0.40
C SER A 80 22.14 14.95 0.60
N LEU A 81 22.59 13.71 0.71
CA LEU A 81 22.29 12.85 1.87
C LEU A 81 23.18 13.33 3.03
N GLU A 82 22.66 14.21 3.88
CA GLU A 82 23.19 14.39 5.22
C GLU A 82 22.66 13.22 6.08
N ASN A 83 23.55 12.28 6.39
CA ASN A 83 23.32 11.30 7.44
C ASN A 83 23.74 11.93 8.77
N GLU A 84 22.80 12.00 9.73
CA GLU A 84 23.12 12.17 11.15
C GLU A 84 23.47 10.81 11.77
#